data_AF-A0AAV7J9Q8-F1
#
_entry.id   AF-A0AAV7J9Q8-F1
#
_cell.length_a   1.000
_cell.length_b   1.000
_cell.length_c   1.000
_cell.angle_alpha   90.00
_cell.angle_beta   90.00
_cell.angle_gamma   90.00
#
_symmetry.space_group_name_H-M   'P 1'
#
loop_
_entity.id
_entity.type
_entity.pdbx_description
1 polymer ?
#
loop_
_entity_poly.entity_id
_entity_poly.type
_entity_poly.pdbx_seq_one_letter_code
_entity_poly.pdbx_strand_id
1 'polypeptide(L)'
;MFAKANEITTLTPVARYHLMSFLFKYLGLNINGCDNLVKKPQCPLKPNDVGTFKLSFPVPNVHINSISIWIEFSLIGQNEKVHSCFQVNFLVKKGD
;
A
#
# COMPACT_ATOMS: atom_id res chain seq x y z
N MET A 1 3.97 9.36 -0.42
CA MET A 1 5.40 9.74 -0.41
C MET A 1 5.95 9.40 0.96
N PHE A 2 7.17 8.89 1.07
CA PHE A 2 7.78 8.55 2.36
C PHE A 2 9.27 8.94 2.37
N ALA A 3 9.74 9.41 3.53
CA ALA A 3 11.14 9.76 3.77
C ALA A 3 11.82 8.63 4.54
N LYS A 4 13.13 8.46 4.33
CA LYS A 4 13.90 7.36 4.90
C LYS A 4 14.87 7.78 5.97
N ALA A 5 14.87 7.03 7.07
CA ALA A 5 15.91 7.10 8.10
C ALA A 5 17.10 6.17 7.81
N ASN A 6 16.88 5.03 7.14
CA ASN A 6 17.89 3.99 6.90
C ASN A 6 17.90 3.53 5.43
N GLU A 7 18.99 2.88 5.02
CA GLU A 7 19.10 2.22 3.72
C GLU A 7 18.06 1.09 3.58
N ILE A 8 17.50 0.94 2.38
CA ILE A 8 16.57 -0.15 2.05
C ILE A 8 17.04 -0.84 0.78
N THR A 9 17.27 -2.13 0.90
CA THR A 9 17.68 -3.03 -0.19
C THR A 9 16.50 -3.78 -0.82
N THR A 10 15.46 -4.07 -0.04
CA THR A 10 14.23 -4.74 -0.48
C THR A 10 13.00 -3.96 -0.03
N LEU A 11 11.93 -3.96 -0.83
CA LEU A 11 10.68 -3.31 -0.48
C LEU A 11 9.52 -4.17 -0.94
N THR A 12 8.62 -4.51 -0.03
CA THR A 12 7.45 -5.36 -0.28
C THR A 12 6.20 -4.59 0.11
N PRO A 13 5.33 -4.25 -0.86
CA PRO A 13 4.05 -3.63 -0.57
C PRO A 13 3.06 -4.67 -0.05
N VAL A 14 2.34 -4.32 1.02
CA VAL A 14 1.26 -5.13 1.57
C VAL A 14 0.06 -4.22 1.75
N ALA A 15 -1.10 -4.63 1.22
CA ALA A 15 -2.37 -3.98 1.54
C ALA A 15 -3.33 -4.96 2.18
N ARG A 16 -4.08 -4.45 3.15
CA ARG A 16 -5.19 -5.13 3.80
C ARG A 16 -6.41 -4.21 3.72
N TYR A 17 -7.58 -4.78 3.53
CA TYR A 17 -8.82 -4.02 3.56
C TYR A 17 -9.77 -4.60 4.61
N HIS A 18 -10.42 -3.70 5.35
CA HIS A 18 -11.47 -4.04 6.29
C HIS A 18 -12.81 -3.69 5.67
N LEU A 19 -13.68 -4.68 5.57
CA LEU A 19 -15.09 -4.51 5.20
C LEU A 19 -15.91 -4.86 6.43
N MET A 20 -16.49 -3.84 7.07
CA MET A 20 -17.16 -3.99 8.36
C MET A 20 -16.20 -4.63 9.38
N SER A 21 -16.48 -5.86 9.85
CA SER A 21 -15.64 -6.59 10.82
C SER A 21 -14.67 -7.59 10.18
N PHE A 22 -14.65 -7.72 8.85
CA PHE A 22 -13.80 -8.69 8.16
C PHE A 22 -12.52 -8.04 7.63
N LEU A 23 -11.39 -8.70 7.88
CA LEU A 23 -10.08 -8.33 7.35
C LEU A 23 -9.73 -9.22 6.16
N PHE A 24 -9.34 -8.59 5.06
CA PHE A 24 -8.91 -9.29 3.86
C PHE A 24 -7.54 -8.80 3.41
N LYS A 25 -6.67 -9.73 3.01
CA LYS A 25 -5.38 -9.39 2.39
C LYS A 25 -5.57 -9.18 0.90
N TYR A 26 -5.04 -8.09 0.37
CA TYR A 26 -5.00 -7.90 -1.08
C TYR A 26 -3.85 -8.69 -1.69
N LEU A 27 -4.19 -9.67 -2.52
CA LEU A 27 -3.21 -10.54 -3.17
C LEU A 27 -2.65 -9.93 -4.47
N GLY A 28 -3.23 -8.85 -4.98
CA GLY A 28 -2.78 -8.19 -6.22
C GLY A 28 -1.47 -7.39 -6.07
N LEU A 29 -0.91 -7.28 -4.87
CA LEU A 29 0.36 -6.61 -4.59
C LEU A 29 1.55 -7.55 -4.51
N ASN A 30 1.52 -8.67 -5.25
CA ASN A 30 2.68 -9.56 -5.36
C ASN A 30 3.75 -8.99 -6.32
N ILE A 31 4.23 -7.79 -6.03
CA ILE A 31 5.18 -7.02 -6.83
C ILE A 31 6.35 -6.56 -5.97
N ASN A 32 7.53 -6.41 -6.57
CA ASN A 32 8.66 -5.79 -5.91
C ASN A 32 8.42 -4.28 -5.77
N GLY A 33 8.39 -3.80 -4.53
CA GLY A 33 8.16 -2.40 -4.22
C GLY A 33 9.28 -1.48 -4.72
N CYS A 34 10.52 -1.96 -4.83
CA CYS A 34 11.66 -1.19 -5.34
C CYS A 34 11.48 -0.86 -6.83
N ASP A 35 11.05 -1.84 -7.62
CA ASP A 35 10.89 -1.70 -9.08
C ASP A 35 9.67 -0.83 -9.44
N ASN A 36 8.75 -0.63 -8.48
CA ASN A 36 7.49 0.09 -8.67
C ASN A 36 7.51 1.50 -8.04
N LEU A 37 8.69 2.05 -7.79
CA LEU A 37 8.85 3.43 -7.37
C LEU A 37 8.77 4.39 -8.57
N VAL A 38 7.99 5.46 -8.44
CA VAL A 38 7.65 6.38 -9.53
C VAL A 38 8.87 7.11 -10.11
N LYS A 39 9.82 7.55 -9.27
CA LYS A 39 10.95 8.40 -9.70
C LYS A 39 12.29 7.67 -9.76
N LYS A 40 12.41 6.52 -9.09
CA LYS A 40 13.67 5.78 -8.96
C LYS A 40 13.34 4.30 -8.74
N PRO A 41 13.00 3.55 -9.80
CA PRO A 41 12.53 2.16 -9.73
C PRO A 41 13.69 1.20 -9.45
N GLN A 42 14.45 1.45 -8.39
CA GLN A 42 15.57 0.61 -7.98
C GLN A 42 15.89 0.82 -6.50
N CYS A 43 16.36 -0.26 -5.88
CA CYS A 43 17.05 -0.26 -4.61
C CYS A 43 18.56 -0.52 -4.85
N PRO A 44 19.47 -0.13 -3.93
CA PRO A 44 19.17 0.43 -2.62
C PRO A 44 18.74 1.90 -2.68
N LEU A 45 17.82 2.23 -1.77
CA LEU A 45 17.43 3.61 -1.50
C LEU A 45 18.17 4.11 -0.26
N LYS A 46 18.80 5.27 -0.37
CA LYS A 46 19.69 5.83 0.65
C LYS A 46 18.89 6.53 1.78
N PRO A 47 19.50 6.75 2.96
CA PRO A 47 18.93 7.65 3.96
C PRO A 47 18.60 9.01 3.34
N ASN A 48 17.47 9.61 3.74
CA ASN A 48 16.91 10.85 3.20
C ASN A 48 16.41 10.81 1.75
N ASP A 49 16.58 9.70 1.01
CA ASP A 49 15.91 9.55 -0.28
C ASP A 49 14.39 9.56 -0.06
N VAL A 50 13.68 10.31 -0.91
CA VAL A 50 12.22 10.34 -0.95
C VAL A 50 11.72 9.29 -1.93
N GLY A 51 11.00 8.29 -1.39
CA GLY A 51 10.30 7.29 -2.20
C GLY A 51 8.87 7.73 -2.53
N THR A 52 8.45 7.50 -3.78
CA THR A 52 7.03 7.60 -4.16
C THR A 52 6.61 6.26 -4.76
N PHE A 53 5.64 5.63 -4.14
CA PHE A 53 5.04 4.38 -4.60
C PHE A 53 3.61 4.67 -5.07
N LYS A 54 3.22 4.16 -6.23
CA LYS A 54 1.86 4.30 -6.76
C LYS A 54 1.08 3.04 -6.42
N LEU A 55 0.10 3.18 -5.53
CA LEU A 55 -0.85 2.11 -5.24
C LEU A 55 -2.06 2.24 -6.17
N SER A 56 -2.40 1.15 -6.86
CA SER A 56 -3.67 1.00 -7.57
C SER A 56 -4.39 -0.20 -6.96
N PHE A 57 -5.64 0.01 -6.54
CA PHE A 57 -6.44 -1.04 -5.93
C PHE A 57 -7.84 -1.03 -6.56
N PRO A 58 -8.35 -2.17 -7.05
CA PRO A 58 -9.69 -2.25 -7.59
C PRO A 58 -10.70 -2.12 -6.45
N VAL A 59 -11.65 -1.20 -6.59
CA VAL A 59 -12.77 -1.12 -5.64
C VAL A 59 -13.65 -2.35 -5.85
N PRO A 60 -13.91 -3.19 -4.82
CA PRO A 60 -14.75 -4.37 -4.97
C PRO A 60 -16.16 -3.96 -5.39
N ASN A 61 -16.73 -4.64 -6.39
CA ASN A 61 -18.13 -4.46 -6.73
C ASN A 61 -18.98 -5.10 -5.63
N VAL A 62 -19.49 -4.27 -4.72
CA VAL A 62 -20.39 -4.70 -3.66
C VAL A 62 -21.83 -4.46 -4.09
N HIS A 63 -22.70 -5.45 -3.88
CA HIS A 63 -24.15 -5.32 -4.09
C HIS A 63 -24.85 -4.41 -3.07
N ILE A 64 -24.09 -3.62 -2.31
CA ILE A 64 -24.57 -2.76 -1.23
C ILE A 64 -24.51 -1.32 -1.75
N ASN A 65 -25.59 -0.55 -1.55
CA ASN A 65 -25.70 0.83 -2.06
C ASN A 65 -24.59 1.76 -1.52
N SER A 66 -24.12 1.51 -0.31
CA SER A 66 -23.03 2.27 0.32
C SER A 66 -22.26 1.40 1.30
N ILE A 67 -20.93 1.31 1.16
CA ILE A 67 -20.06 0.59 2.10
C ILE A 67 -18.85 1.43 2.49
N SER A 68 -18.50 1.44 3.79
CA SER A 68 -17.24 2.01 4.27
C SER A 68 -16.16 0.94 4.20
N ILE A 69 -15.05 1.27 3.55
CA ILE A 69 -13.91 0.39 3.40
C ILE A 69 -12.70 1.10 4.00
N TRP A 70 -12.01 0.40 4.90
CA TRP A 70 -10.71 0.85 5.38
C TRP A 70 -9.62 0.09 4.66
N ILE A 71 -8.68 0.79 4.04
CA ILE A 71 -7.45 0.18 3.52
C ILE A 71 -6.32 0.54 4.45
N GLU A 72 -5.59 -0.47 4.89
CA GLU A 72 -4.27 -0.34 5.47
C GLU A 72 -3.23 -0.72 4.42
N PHE A 73 -2.26 0.15 4.18
CA PHE A 73 -1.13 -0.12 3.30
C PHE A 73 0.18 0.04 4.05
N SER A 74 1.07 -0.93 3.87
CA SER A 74 2.41 -0.95 4.44
C SER A 74 3.46 -1.22 3.37
N LEU A 75 4.59 -0.52 3.48
CA LEU A 75 5.82 -0.83 2.76
C LEU A 75 6.80 -1.47 3.74
N ILE A 76 7.07 -2.75 3.53
CA ILE A 76 7.90 -3.57 4.40
C ILE A 76 9.28 -3.72 3.75
N GLY A 77 10.34 -3.43 4.49
CA GLY A 77 11.72 -3.56 4.04
C GLY A 77 12.36 -4.86 4.49
N GLN A 78 13.70 -4.89 4.52
CA GLN A 78 14.44 -6.03 5.07
C GLN A 78 14.07 -6.24 6.56
N ASN A 79 14.18 -7.49 7.03
CA ASN A 79 13.90 -7.90 8.40
C ASN A 79 12.49 -7.53 8.88
N GLU A 80 11.51 -7.53 7.96
CA GLU A 80 10.11 -7.21 8.24
C GLU A 80 9.86 -5.81 8.82
N LYS A 81 10.83 -4.90 8.68
CA LYS A 81 10.71 -3.54 9.18
C LYS A 81 9.73 -2.74 8.34
N VAL A 82 8.70 -2.17 8.98
CA VAL A 82 7.75 -1.26 8.31
C VAL A 82 8.41 0.12 8.14
N HIS A 83 8.47 0.61 6.91
CA HIS A 83 9.06 1.92 6.59
C HIS A 83 8.03 3.00 6.30
N SER A 84 6.83 2.60 5.90
CA SER A 84 5.69 3.48 5.74
C SER A 84 4.44 2.66 6.00
N CYS A 85 3.55 3.18 6.83
CA CYS A 85 2.21 2.63 7.02
C CYS A 85 1.23 3.80 6.93
N PHE A 86 0.16 3.63 6.15
CA PHE A 86 -0.94 4.57 6.15
C PHE A 86 -2.26 3.82 6.08
N GLN A 87 -3.29 4.46 6.62
CA GLN A 87 -4.65 3.95 6.60
C GLN A 87 -5.56 4.99 5.95
N VAL A 88 -6.47 4.54 5.10
CA VAL A 88 -7.46 5.39 4.43
C VAL A 88 -8.83 4.77 4.64
N ASN A 89 -9.81 5.59 4.99
CA ASN A 89 -11.23 5.24 4.95
C ASN A 89 -11.87 5.89 3.73
N PHE A 90 -12.66 5.12 2.99
CA PHE A 90 -13.46 5.63 1.89
C PHE A 90 -14.86 5.01 1.91
N LEU A 91 -15.84 5.84 1.54
CA LEU A 91 -17.21 5.42 1.34
C LEU A 91 -17.41 5.13 -0.14
N VAL A 92 -17.62 3.87 -0.48
CA VAL A 92 -17.96 3.45 -1.84
C VAL A 92 -19.47 3.49 -1.99
N LYS A 93 -19.94 4.26 -2.97
CA LYS A 93 -21.35 4.30 -3.37
C LYS A 93 -21.51 3.60 -4.70
N LYS A 94 -22.60 2.86 -4.85
CA LYS A 94 -23.00 2.34 -6.16
C LYS A 94 -23.29 3.53 -7.08
N GLY A 95 -22.67 3.56 -8.26
CA GLY A 95 -22.99 4.55 -9.29
C GLY A 95 -24.39 4.27 -9.85
N ASP A 96 -25.18 5.33 -10.03
CA ASP A 96 -26.52 5.28 -10.62
C ASP A 96 -26.48 4.76 -12.08
#